data_AF-A0A965IDJ9-F1
#
_entry.id   AF-A0A965IDJ9-F1
#
_cell.length_a   1.000
_cell.length_b   1.000
_cell.length_c   1.000
_cell.angle_alpha   90.00
_cell.angle_beta   90.00
_cell.angle_gamma   90.00
#
_symmetry.space_group_name_H-M   'P 1'
#
loop_
_entity.id
_entity.type
_entity.pdbx_description
1 polymer ?
#
loop_
_entity_poly.entity_id
_entity_poly.type
_entity_poly.pdbx_seq_one_letter_code
_entity_poly.pdbx_strand_id
1 'polypeptide(L)'
;MNVEVCKTEFLKKYNPTNSIEVALSNAVKAAVQHNVLYTKDLAIPIRKEIRSYWFDCLRKIGLKFENEVAISEYELIVSELKKEMNNKFGAYFQSNSRDGSEFRISHAQKSISIYIKYLWCLNLIQEPKICPVDRIILSYTSAKSKDISWGYVNDIIEHRRKFKYIIESSALVNLSIAKWELFLFNKV
;
A
#
# COMPACT_ATOMS: atom_id res chain seq x y z
N MET A 1 -4.02 -23.56 3.97
CA MET A 1 -2.80 -22.85 4.41
C MET A 1 -3.15 -22.08 5.68
N ASN A 2 -2.33 -22.15 6.72
CA ASN A 2 -2.64 -21.52 8.02
C ASN A 2 -2.18 -20.04 8.00
N VAL A 3 -3.07 -19.11 8.37
CA VAL A 3 -2.80 -17.66 8.37
C VAL A 3 -1.64 -17.27 9.28
N GLU A 4 -1.51 -17.90 10.44
CA GLU A 4 -0.44 -17.58 11.41
C GLU A 4 0.93 -18.05 10.91
N VAL A 5 0.98 -19.17 10.18
CA VAL A 5 2.20 -19.63 9.50
C VAL A 5 2.60 -18.59 8.44
N CYS A 6 1.65 -18.16 7.61
CA CYS A 6 1.91 -17.16 6.58
C CYS A 6 2.36 -15.80 7.11
N LYS A 7 1.79 -15.32 8.22
CA LYS A 7 2.24 -14.10 8.91
C LYS A 7 3.68 -14.25 9.40
N THR A 8 3.98 -15.40 10.01
CA THR A 8 5.32 -15.71 10.53
C THR A 8 6.36 -15.74 9.40
N GLU A 9 6.07 -16.40 8.28
CA GLU A 9 6.94 -16.45 7.10
C GLU A 9 7.17 -15.06 6.50
N PHE A 10 6.10 -14.27 6.37
CA PHE A 10 6.15 -12.89 5.90
C PHE A 10 7.07 -12.03 6.79
N LEU A 11 6.90 -12.08 8.12
CA LEU A 11 7.74 -11.32 9.04
C LEU A 11 9.19 -11.81 9.01
N LYS A 12 9.45 -13.12 9.03
CA LYS A 12 10.82 -13.67 8.92
C LYS A 12 11.55 -13.15 7.68
N LYS A 13 10.87 -13.05 6.54
CA LYS A 13 11.47 -12.61 5.27
C LYS A 13 11.66 -11.10 5.20
N TYR A 14 10.69 -10.31 5.68
CA TYR A 14 10.66 -8.86 5.41
C TYR A 14 10.79 -7.96 6.63
N ASN A 15 10.55 -8.46 7.84
CA ASN A 15 10.70 -7.73 9.10
C ASN A 15 11.12 -8.66 10.27
N PRO A 16 12.31 -9.28 10.19
CA PRO A 16 12.73 -10.31 11.16
C PRO A 16 12.91 -9.76 12.59
N THR A 17 13.05 -8.44 12.72
CA THR A 17 13.17 -7.74 14.01
C THR A 17 11.82 -7.32 14.60
N ASN A 18 10.70 -7.63 13.93
CA ASN A 18 9.35 -7.22 14.33
C ASN A 18 9.23 -5.71 14.62
N SER A 19 9.96 -4.87 13.86
CA SER A 19 10.06 -3.43 14.11
C SER A 19 9.03 -2.63 13.31
N ILE A 20 8.43 -1.63 13.94
CA ILE A 20 7.52 -0.69 13.29
C ILE A 20 8.27 0.20 12.30
N GLU A 21 9.51 0.57 12.59
CA GLU A 21 10.38 1.35 11.72
C GLU A 21 10.70 0.59 10.43
N VAL A 22 10.96 -0.72 10.54
CA VAL A 22 11.16 -1.60 9.37
C VAL A 22 9.86 -1.70 8.55
N ALA A 23 8.71 -1.87 9.20
CA ALA A 23 7.40 -1.89 8.55
C ALA A 23 7.12 -0.59 7.76
N LEU A 24 7.35 0.57 8.38
CA LEU A 24 7.20 1.90 7.75
C LEU A 24 8.15 2.07 6.56
N SER A 25 9.42 1.70 6.74
CA SER A 25 10.43 1.78 5.68
C SER A 25 10.08 0.92 4.48
N ASN A 26 9.63 -0.31 4.71
CA ASN A 26 9.20 -1.23 3.66
C ASN A 26 7.93 -0.76 2.96
N ALA A 27 6.96 -0.19 3.69
CA ALA A 27 5.75 0.38 3.12
C ALA A 27 6.04 1.51 2.14
N VAL A 28 6.88 2.48 2.54
CA VAL A 28 7.30 3.58 1.67
C VAL A 28 8.15 3.08 0.50
N LYS A 29 9.09 2.16 0.74
CA LYS A 29 9.95 1.58 -0.32
C LYS A 29 9.09 0.91 -1.39
N ALA A 30 8.14 0.07 -0.99
CA ALA A 30 7.28 -0.64 -1.93
C ALA A 30 6.36 0.31 -2.72
N ALA A 31 5.93 1.43 -2.12
CA ALA A 31 5.12 2.43 -2.80
C ALA A 31 5.88 3.18 -3.91
N VAL A 32 7.21 3.30 -3.81
CA VAL A 32 8.03 4.05 -4.79
C VAL A 32 8.92 3.18 -5.68
N GLN A 33 9.07 1.88 -5.38
CA GLN A 33 10.02 0.98 -6.07
C GLN A 33 9.78 0.89 -7.59
N HIS A 34 8.51 0.79 -7.99
CA HIS A 34 8.09 0.71 -9.40
C HIS A 34 7.23 1.91 -9.81
N ASN A 35 7.23 2.94 -8.97
CA ASN A 35 6.40 4.12 -9.09
C ASN A 35 7.24 5.32 -8.65
N VAL A 36 8.10 5.80 -9.56
CA VAL A 36 9.06 6.86 -9.25
C VAL A 36 8.29 8.12 -8.87
N LEU A 37 8.63 8.71 -7.73
CA LEU A 37 7.94 9.86 -7.18
C LEU A 37 8.70 11.18 -7.41
N TYR A 38 10.03 11.13 -7.40
CA TYR A 38 10.89 12.28 -7.58
C TYR A 38 12.18 11.88 -8.32
N THR A 39 12.90 12.88 -8.81
CA THR A 39 14.13 12.67 -9.57
C THR A 39 15.24 11.99 -8.75
N LYS A 40 16.18 11.34 -9.46
CA LYS A 40 17.34 10.66 -8.85
C LYS A 40 18.38 11.62 -8.26
N ASP A 41 18.31 12.90 -8.58
CA ASP A 41 19.18 13.97 -8.08
C ASP A 41 18.57 14.79 -6.92
N LEU A 42 17.29 14.57 -6.56
CA LEU A 42 16.68 15.25 -5.40
C LEU A 42 17.55 15.10 -4.15
N ALA A 43 17.84 16.23 -3.51
CA ALA A 43 18.78 16.32 -2.40
C ALA A 43 18.43 15.36 -1.25
N ILE A 44 19.46 14.71 -0.69
CA ILE A 44 19.32 13.71 0.38
C ILE A 44 18.55 14.26 1.59
N PRO A 45 18.81 15.49 2.09
CA PRO A 45 18.03 16.05 3.20
C PRO A 45 16.53 16.13 2.91
N ILE A 46 16.15 16.56 1.70
CA ILE A 46 14.75 16.66 1.28
C ILE A 46 14.10 15.28 1.22
N ARG A 47 14.80 14.27 0.68
CA ARG A 47 14.30 12.88 0.69
C ARG A 47 14.06 12.35 2.10
N LYS A 48 14.96 12.66 3.04
CA LYS A 48 14.80 12.27 4.44
C LYS A 48 13.58 12.96 5.06
N GLU A 49 13.39 14.25 4.79
CA GLU A 49 12.23 15.01 5.27
C GLU A 49 10.91 14.42 4.74
N ILE A 50 10.81 14.18 3.42
CA ILE A 50 9.63 13.56 2.79
C ILE A 50 9.33 12.21 3.45
N ARG A 51 10.34 11.35 3.63
CA ARG A 51 10.15 10.02 4.23
C ARG A 51 9.74 10.11 5.69
N SER A 52 10.35 11.00 6.46
CA SER A 52 10.02 11.20 7.88
C SER A 52 8.55 11.63 8.03
N TYR A 53 8.12 12.62 7.24
CA TYR A 53 6.74 13.08 7.27
C TYR A 53 5.76 11.99 6.82
N TRP A 54 6.10 11.24 5.76
CA TRP A 54 5.28 10.12 5.30
C TRP A 54 5.17 9.03 6.37
N PHE A 55 6.24 8.74 7.13
CA PHE A 55 6.18 7.83 8.26
C PHE A 55 5.21 8.33 9.35
N ASP A 56 5.25 9.62 9.68
CA ASP A 56 4.34 10.19 10.68
C ASP A 56 2.87 10.13 10.23
N CYS A 57 2.60 10.37 8.94
CA CYS A 57 1.29 10.16 8.35
C CYS A 57 0.84 8.69 8.48
N LEU A 58 1.71 7.73 8.13
CA LEU A 58 1.40 6.31 8.21
C LEU A 58 1.16 5.85 9.65
N ARG A 59 1.93 6.33 10.63
CA ARG A 59 1.69 6.06 12.05
C ARG A 59 0.31 6.52 12.49
N LYS A 60 -0.07 7.76 12.17
CA LYS A 60 -1.40 8.31 12.48
C LYS A 60 -2.53 7.52 11.81
N ILE A 61 -2.31 7.09 10.56
CA ILE A 61 -3.27 6.22 9.85
C ILE A 61 -3.37 4.86 10.55
N GLY A 62 -2.25 4.26 10.97
CA GLY A 62 -2.22 2.99 11.70
C GLY A 62 -3.11 2.99 12.94
N LEU A 63 -3.14 4.09 13.71
CA LEU A 63 -4.01 4.23 14.88
C LEU A 63 -5.50 4.14 14.51
N LYS A 64 -5.90 4.63 13.33
CA LYS A 64 -7.30 4.50 12.85
C LYS A 64 -7.70 3.03 12.65
N PHE A 65 -6.73 2.17 12.30
CA PHE A 65 -6.93 0.74 12.05
C PHE A 65 -6.87 -0.13 13.32
N GLU A 66 -6.69 0.45 14.51
CA GLU A 66 -6.93 -0.27 15.77
C GLU A 66 -8.41 -0.69 15.90
N ASN A 67 -9.31 0.08 15.28
CA ASN A 67 -10.71 -0.26 15.08
C ASN A 67 -10.96 -0.74 13.65
N GLU A 68 -12.11 -1.36 13.43
CA GLU A 68 -12.53 -1.75 12.09
C GLU A 68 -12.76 -0.53 11.20
N VAL A 69 -12.04 -0.43 10.09
CA VAL A 69 -12.18 0.64 9.09
C VAL A 69 -13.00 0.14 7.90
N ALA A 70 -14.09 0.84 7.58
CA ALA A 70 -14.91 0.55 6.41
C ALA A 70 -14.17 0.91 5.10
N ILE A 71 -14.54 0.26 3.99
CA ILE A 71 -13.89 0.53 2.68
C ILE A 71 -14.06 1.98 2.24
N SER A 72 -15.23 2.59 2.47
CA SER A 72 -15.48 4.00 2.14
C SER A 72 -14.58 4.94 2.96
N GLU A 73 -14.37 4.65 4.24
CA GLU A 73 -13.47 5.41 5.10
C GLU A 73 -12.01 5.24 4.66
N TYR A 74 -11.60 4.02 4.32
CA TYR A 74 -10.28 3.77 3.76
C TYR A 74 -10.02 4.57 2.48
N GLU A 75 -11.00 4.67 1.57
CA GLU A 75 -10.87 5.48 0.35
C GLU A 75 -10.68 6.98 0.64
N LEU A 76 -11.33 7.49 1.70
CA LEU A 76 -11.11 8.85 2.19
C LEU A 76 -9.68 9.00 2.74
N ILE A 77 -9.21 8.08 3.57
CA ILE A 77 -7.84 8.08 4.11
C ILE A 77 -6.79 8.08 2.99
N VAL A 78 -6.98 7.29 1.94
CA VAL A 78 -6.10 7.24 0.76
C VAL A 78 -6.07 8.60 0.05
N SER A 79 -7.24 9.20 -0.16
CA SER A 79 -7.38 10.50 -0.83
C SER A 79 -6.80 11.65 0.01
N GLU A 80 -6.99 11.60 1.33
CA GLU A 80 -6.38 12.53 2.29
C GLU A 80 -4.86 12.43 2.27
N LEU A 81 -4.28 11.22 2.34
CA LEU A 81 -2.83 11.06 2.28
C LEU A 81 -2.26 11.61 0.96
N LYS A 82 -2.95 11.36 -0.17
CA LYS A 82 -2.57 11.95 -1.46
C LYS A 82 -2.53 13.48 -1.36
N LYS A 83 -3.62 14.09 -0.86
CA LYS A 83 -3.75 15.54 -0.75
C LYS A 83 -2.67 16.12 0.16
N GLU A 84 -2.47 15.56 1.35
CA GLU A 84 -1.50 15.99 2.35
C GLU A 84 -0.07 15.98 1.79
N MET A 85 0.34 14.88 1.14
CA MET A 85 1.67 14.76 0.58
C MET A 85 1.92 15.78 -0.55
N ASN A 86 0.95 15.96 -1.44
CA ASN A 86 1.06 16.93 -2.53
C ASN A 86 1.05 18.38 -2.02
N ASN A 87 0.22 18.72 -1.03
CA ASN A 87 0.19 20.05 -0.44
C ASN A 87 1.54 20.41 0.19
N LYS A 88 2.18 19.46 0.86
CA LYS A 88 3.44 19.72 1.58
C LYS A 88 4.68 19.63 0.70
N PHE A 89 4.72 18.68 -0.24
CA PHE A 89 5.93 18.34 -0.98
C PHE A 89 5.74 18.29 -2.50
N GLY A 90 4.60 18.72 -3.04
CA GLY A 90 4.27 18.65 -4.46
C GLY A 90 5.34 19.25 -5.38
N ALA A 91 5.98 20.34 -4.96
CA ALA A 91 7.08 20.96 -5.70
C ALA A 91 8.29 20.02 -5.94
N TYR A 92 8.46 19.00 -5.10
CA TYR A 92 9.56 18.03 -5.19
C TYR A 92 9.18 16.75 -5.96
N PHE A 93 7.90 16.52 -6.27
CA PHE A 93 7.42 15.29 -6.91
C PHE A 93 7.60 15.30 -8.44
N GLN A 94 8.79 15.66 -8.88
CA GLN A 94 9.15 15.75 -10.30
C GLN A 94 9.70 14.40 -10.78
N SER A 95 8.82 13.40 -10.94
CA SER A 95 9.27 12.05 -11.29
C SER A 95 9.74 11.90 -12.74
N ASN A 96 9.40 12.85 -13.62
CA ASN A 96 9.47 12.73 -15.08
C ASN A 96 8.77 11.48 -15.63
N SER A 97 7.86 10.88 -14.85
CA SER A 97 7.04 9.76 -15.28
C SER A 97 6.04 10.22 -16.33
N ARG A 98 5.79 9.37 -17.34
CA ARG A 98 4.72 9.57 -18.33
C ARG A 98 3.34 9.68 -17.68
N ASP A 99 3.22 9.15 -16.48
CA ASP A 99 1.97 9.05 -15.76
C ASP A 99 1.75 10.21 -14.77
N GLY A 100 2.63 11.22 -14.75
CA GLY A 100 2.51 12.42 -13.94
C GLY A 100 3.58 12.60 -12.86
N SER A 101 3.77 13.86 -12.46
CA SER A 101 4.73 14.32 -11.45
C SER A 101 4.00 14.81 -10.20
N GLU A 102 3.37 13.86 -9.51
CA GLU A 102 2.70 14.10 -8.23
C GLU A 102 2.71 12.85 -7.36
N PHE A 103 2.36 12.99 -6.09
CA PHE A 103 2.00 11.87 -5.24
C PHE A 103 0.62 11.37 -5.61
N ARG A 104 0.46 10.07 -5.83
CA ARG A 104 -0.73 9.50 -6.48
C ARG A 104 -1.50 8.56 -5.58
N ILE A 105 -2.73 8.23 -5.98
CA ILE A 105 -3.52 7.17 -5.34
C ILE A 105 -2.73 5.86 -5.26
N SER A 106 -2.02 5.49 -6.33
CA SER A 106 -1.14 4.31 -6.33
C SER A 106 -0.05 4.34 -5.25
N HIS A 107 0.51 5.51 -4.92
CA HIS A 107 1.48 5.68 -3.83
C HIS A 107 0.81 5.60 -2.45
N ALA A 108 -0.28 6.36 -2.27
CA ALA A 108 -1.04 6.43 -1.03
C ALA A 108 -1.52 5.02 -0.62
N GLN A 109 -2.30 4.38 -1.50
CA GLN A 109 -2.84 3.04 -1.34
C GLN A 109 -1.75 2.04 -0.97
N LYS A 110 -0.67 1.98 -1.76
CA LYS A 110 0.37 0.97 -1.62
C LYS A 110 1.10 1.10 -0.27
N SER A 111 1.44 2.32 0.11
CA SER A 111 2.10 2.58 1.40
C SER A 111 1.19 2.27 2.59
N ILE A 112 -0.08 2.71 2.55
CA ILE A 112 -1.04 2.44 3.61
C ILE A 112 -1.24 0.93 3.76
N SER A 113 -1.67 0.24 2.68
CA SER A 113 -2.04 -1.17 2.81
C SER A 113 -0.87 -2.09 3.15
N ILE A 114 0.37 -1.77 2.74
CA ILE A 114 1.54 -2.54 3.18
C ILE A 114 1.81 -2.30 4.65
N TYR A 115 1.73 -1.06 5.13
CA TYR A 115 1.92 -0.77 6.55
C TYR A 115 0.85 -1.47 7.41
N ILE A 116 -0.42 -1.38 7.02
CA ILE A 116 -1.53 -2.08 7.69
C ILE A 116 -1.34 -3.60 7.66
N LYS A 117 -0.86 -4.18 6.54
CA LYS A 117 -0.49 -5.61 6.49
C LYS A 117 0.58 -5.96 7.52
N TYR A 118 1.62 -5.14 7.69
CA TYR A 118 2.62 -5.35 8.73
C TYR A 118 2.01 -5.29 10.13
N LEU A 119 1.19 -4.28 10.44
CA LEU A 119 0.54 -4.17 11.75
C LEU A 119 -0.32 -5.42 12.05
N TRP A 120 -1.05 -5.93 11.06
CA TRP A 120 -1.83 -7.16 11.20
C TRP A 120 -0.94 -8.40 11.39
N CYS A 121 0.16 -8.51 10.62
CA CYS A 121 1.10 -9.63 10.77
C CYS A 121 1.82 -9.60 12.13
N LEU A 122 2.07 -8.42 12.68
CA LEU A 122 2.62 -8.19 14.03
C LEU A 122 1.57 -8.39 15.14
N ASN A 123 0.32 -8.71 14.79
CA ASN A 123 -0.81 -8.85 15.72
C ASN A 123 -1.12 -7.58 16.55
N LEU A 124 -0.84 -6.40 15.97
CA LEU A 124 -1.12 -5.10 16.60
C LEU A 124 -2.51 -4.57 16.24
N ILE A 125 -3.10 -5.06 15.16
CA ILE A 125 -4.45 -4.74 14.73
C ILE A 125 -5.19 -6.01 14.33
N GLN A 126 -6.52 -5.93 14.28
CA GLN A 126 -7.35 -6.99 13.73
C GLN A 126 -7.15 -7.14 12.21
N GLU A 127 -7.72 -8.21 11.66
CA GLU A 127 -7.67 -8.49 10.23
C GLU A 127 -8.29 -7.36 9.41
N PRO A 128 -7.51 -6.70 8.52
CA PRO A 128 -8.01 -5.56 7.77
C PRO A 128 -8.91 -6.00 6.61
N LYS A 129 -9.86 -5.15 6.22
CA LYS A 129 -10.71 -5.36 5.03
C LYS A 129 -10.03 -4.91 3.72
N ILE A 130 -8.75 -4.58 3.77
CA ILE A 130 -7.97 -4.05 2.65
C ILE A 130 -6.73 -4.90 2.40
N CYS A 131 -6.15 -4.79 1.21
CA CYS A 131 -4.84 -5.32 0.90
C CYS A 131 -4.08 -4.40 -0.05
N PRO A 132 -2.76 -4.56 -0.19
CA PRO A 132 -2.00 -3.87 -1.23
C PRO A 132 -2.57 -4.19 -2.62
N VAL A 133 -2.79 -3.16 -3.44
CA VAL A 133 -3.12 -3.33 -4.85
C VAL A 133 -1.84 -3.09 -5.63
N ASP A 134 -1.46 -4.02 -6.49
CA ASP A 134 -0.35 -3.87 -7.41
C ASP A 134 -0.51 -4.79 -8.62
N ARG A 135 0.45 -4.71 -9.54
CA ARG A 135 0.48 -5.52 -10.77
C ARG A 135 0.47 -7.03 -10.48
N ILE A 136 1.21 -7.49 -9.49
CA ILE A 136 1.34 -8.91 -9.14
C ILE A 136 -0.01 -9.40 -8.61
N ILE A 137 -0.57 -8.72 -7.62
CA ILE A 137 -1.87 -9.08 -7.04
C ILE A 137 -2.98 -9.05 -8.10
N LEU A 138 -3.03 -8.02 -8.94
CA LEU A 138 -4.01 -7.94 -10.02
C LEU A 138 -3.83 -9.04 -11.07
N SER A 139 -2.61 -9.55 -11.28
CA SER A 139 -2.36 -10.66 -12.21
C SER A 139 -2.94 -12.01 -11.75
N TYR A 140 -3.29 -12.15 -10.46
CA TYR A 140 -3.98 -13.31 -9.91
C TYR A 140 -5.51 -13.16 -9.89
N THR A 141 -6.05 -12.12 -10.53
CA THR A 141 -7.49 -11.86 -10.64
C THR A 141 -7.97 -12.01 -12.09
N SER A 142 -9.27 -11.82 -12.32
CA SER A 142 -9.86 -11.73 -13.66
C SER A 142 -9.56 -10.42 -14.41
N ALA A 143 -8.74 -9.53 -13.84
CA ALA A 143 -8.36 -8.26 -14.45
C ALA A 143 -7.69 -8.47 -15.82
N LYS A 144 -8.13 -7.72 -16.83
CA LYS A 144 -7.54 -7.75 -18.17
C LYS A 144 -6.16 -7.08 -18.15
N SER A 145 -5.33 -7.32 -19.16
CA SER A 145 -3.95 -6.78 -19.24
C SER A 145 -3.86 -5.26 -19.02
N LYS A 146 -4.84 -4.49 -19.54
CA LYS A 146 -4.93 -3.04 -19.32
C LYS A 146 -5.19 -2.65 -17.86
N ASP A 147 -5.90 -3.50 -17.13
CA ASP A 147 -6.35 -3.26 -15.76
C ASP A 147 -5.32 -3.73 -14.73
N ILE A 148 -4.37 -4.56 -15.12
CA ILE A 148 -3.25 -5.03 -14.28
C ILE A 148 -2.20 -3.92 -14.05
N SER A 149 -2.07 -2.96 -14.97
CA SER A 149 -1.12 -1.86 -14.80
C SER A 149 -1.56 -0.94 -13.64
N TRP A 150 -0.65 -0.61 -12.71
CA TRP A 150 -1.01 0.02 -11.42
C TRP A 150 -0.33 1.35 -11.15
N GLY A 151 0.95 1.49 -11.53
CA GLY A 151 1.76 2.66 -11.15
C GLY A 151 1.11 3.98 -11.54
N TYR A 152 0.38 4.00 -12.65
CA TYR A 152 -0.27 5.20 -13.19
C TYR A 152 -1.53 5.66 -12.43
N VAL A 153 -2.14 4.80 -11.60
CA VAL A 153 -3.46 5.05 -11.00
C VAL A 153 -3.40 6.26 -10.07
N ASN A 154 -4.22 7.26 -10.38
CA ASN A 154 -4.24 8.54 -9.67
C ASN A 154 -5.63 9.03 -9.26
N ASP A 155 -6.64 8.20 -9.49
CA ASP A 155 -8.03 8.48 -9.16
C ASP A 155 -8.63 7.34 -8.30
N ILE A 156 -9.48 7.73 -7.35
CA ILE A 156 -10.08 6.79 -6.39
C ILE A 156 -11.15 5.91 -7.02
N ILE A 157 -11.82 6.38 -8.09
CA ILE A 157 -12.81 5.58 -8.83
C ILE A 157 -12.09 4.47 -9.60
N GLU A 158 -10.96 4.79 -10.23
CA GLU A 158 -10.13 3.77 -10.87
C GLU A 158 -9.57 2.75 -9.87
N HIS A 159 -9.08 3.21 -8.72
CA HIS A 159 -8.70 2.33 -7.61
C HIS A 159 -9.84 1.37 -7.24
N ARG A 160 -11.04 1.90 -6.97
CA ARG A 160 -12.21 1.12 -6.57
C ARG A 160 -12.57 0.05 -7.61
N ARG A 161 -12.56 0.43 -8.89
CA ARG A 161 -12.81 -0.49 -10.00
C ARG A 161 -11.80 -1.64 -10.03
N LYS A 162 -10.50 -1.36 -9.84
CA LYS A 162 -9.46 -2.40 -9.80
C LYS A 162 -9.54 -3.25 -8.53
N PHE A 163 -9.84 -2.65 -7.39
CA PHE A 163 -10.03 -3.35 -6.12
C PHE A 163 -11.20 -4.33 -6.16
N LYS A 164 -12.23 -4.05 -6.98
CA LYS A 164 -13.35 -4.98 -7.21
C LYS A 164 -12.89 -6.35 -7.72
N TYR A 165 -11.88 -6.41 -8.59
CA TYR A 165 -11.34 -7.69 -9.07
C TYR A 165 -10.75 -8.53 -7.93
N ILE A 166 -10.15 -7.87 -6.93
CA ILE A 166 -9.60 -8.53 -5.75
C ILE A 166 -10.73 -9.05 -4.86
N ILE A 167 -11.76 -8.23 -4.62
CA ILE A 167 -12.95 -8.63 -3.86
C ILE A 167 -13.57 -9.87 -4.48
N GLU A 168 -13.86 -9.84 -5.78
CA GLU A 168 -14.44 -10.96 -6.53
C GLU A 168 -13.54 -12.21 -6.44
N SER A 169 -12.22 -12.07 -6.62
CA SER A 169 -11.29 -13.20 -6.58
C SER A 169 -11.16 -13.84 -5.19
N SER A 170 -11.19 -13.02 -4.13
CA SER A 170 -11.17 -13.52 -2.75
C SER A 170 -12.46 -14.26 -2.37
N ALA A 171 -13.60 -13.76 -2.84
CA ALA A 171 -14.91 -14.36 -2.60
C ALA A 171 -15.06 -15.74 -3.25
N LEU A 172 -14.52 -15.93 -4.47
CA LEU A 172 -14.55 -17.21 -5.17
C LEU A 172 -13.90 -18.37 -4.39
N VAL A 173 -12.95 -18.06 -3.51
CA VAL A 173 -12.25 -19.04 -2.67
C VAL A 173 -12.64 -18.93 -1.19
N ASN A 174 -13.70 -18.18 -0.87
CA ASN A 174 -14.21 -17.96 0.47
C ASN A 174 -13.14 -17.49 1.48
N LEU A 175 -12.27 -16.58 1.04
CA LEU A 175 -11.27 -15.94 1.88
C LEU A 175 -11.58 -14.45 2.02
N SER A 176 -11.21 -13.89 3.17
CA SER A 176 -11.12 -12.44 3.29
C SER A 176 -10.03 -11.90 2.35
N ILE A 177 -10.12 -10.61 2.02
CA ILE A 177 -9.19 -9.92 1.13
C ILE A 177 -7.75 -9.97 1.69
N ALA A 178 -7.57 -9.76 2.99
CA ALA A 178 -6.25 -9.78 3.63
C ALA A 178 -5.62 -11.18 3.64
N LYS A 179 -6.41 -12.23 3.94
CA LYS A 179 -5.91 -13.62 3.87
C LYS A 179 -5.59 -14.04 2.46
N TRP A 180 -6.48 -13.72 1.51
CA TRP A 180 -6.28 -14.02 0.10
C TRP A 180 -4.97 -13.42 -0.43
N GLU A 181 -4.71 -12.14 -0.15
CA GLU A 181 -3.47 -11.48 -0.56
C GLU A 181 -2.24 -12.07 0.13
N LEU A 182 -2.28 -12.30 1.44
CA LEU A 182 -1.15 -12.85 2.18
C LEU A 182 -0.78 -14.24 1.68
N PHE A 183 -1.78 -15.07 1.35
CA PHE A 183 -1.59 -16.41 0.81
C PHE A 183 -0.99 -16.41 -0.58
N LEU A 184 -1.41 -15.50 -1.45
CA LEU A 184 -0.80 -15.36 -2.77
C LEU A 184 0.62 -14.84 -2.66
N PHE A 185 0.86 -13.84 -1.82
CA PHE A 185 2.16 -13.20 -1.68
C PHE A 185 3.24 -14.17 -1.17
N ASN A 186 2.89 -15.13 -0.30
CA ASN A 186 3.85 -16.14 0.16
C ASN A 186 4.17 -17.23 -0.89
N LYS A 187 3.42 -17.30 -1.99
CA LYS A 187 3.74 -18.17 -3.13
C LYS A 187 4.70 -17.51 -4.15
N VAL A 188 4.98 -16.22 -3.99
CA VAL A 188 5.84 -15.39 -4.84
C VAL A 188 7.21 -15.19 -4.20
#